data_AF-A0A1X7SZK6-F1
#
_entry.id   AF-A0A1X7SZK6-F1
#
_cell.length_a   1.000
_cell.length_b   1.000
_cell.length_c   1.000
_cell.angle_alpha   90.00
_cell.angle_beta   90.00
_cell.angle_gamma   90.00
#
_symmetry.space_group_name_H-M   'P 1'
#
loop_
_entity.id
_entity.type
_entity.pdbx_description
1 polymer ?
#
loop_
_entity_poly.entity_id
_entity_poly.type
_entity_poly.pdbx_seq_one_letter_code
_entity_poly.pdbx_strand_id
1 'polypeptide(L)' 'MIIVDEVSMVSNLNLAYLHMRLKDIFGTDEWFGSKIILLVGDLLQVPPVNGRPVCKKISNKLV' A
#
# COMPACT_ATOMS: atom_id res chain seq x y z
N MET A 1 -3.70 14.69 2.85
CA MET A 1 -3.34 13.71 3.90
C MET A 1 -4.21 12.49 3.70
N ILE A 2 -3.62 11.31 3.72
CA ILE A 2 -4.32 10.04 3.56
C ILE A 2 -4.01 9.21 4.79
N ILE A 3 -5.05 8.70 5.44
CA ILE A 3 -4.94 7.83 6.62
C ILE A 3 -5.49 6.46 6.20
N VAL A 4 -4.71 5.42 6.43
CA VAL A 4 -5.13 4.03 6.20
C VAL A 4 -5.16 3.35 7.55
N ASP A 5 -6.37 3.06 8.02
CA ASP A 5 -6.58 2.26 9.21
C ASP A 5 -6.56 0.77 8.85
N GLU A 6 -6.23 -0.07 9.84
CA GLU A 6 -6.04 -1.52 9.72
C GLU A 6 -5.21 -1.95 8.50
N VAL A 7 -4.00 -1.39 8.38
CA VAL A 7 -3.06 -1.68 7.29
C VAL A 7 -2.64 -3.15 7.20
N SER A 8 -2.88 -3.93 8.27
CA SER A 8 -2.68 -5.38 8.33
C SER A 8 -3.49 -6.15 7.28
N MET A 9 -4.68 -5.64 6.92
CA MET A 9 -5.57 -6.22 5.93
C MET A 9 -5.30 -5.74 4.50
N VAL A 10 -4.38 -4.78 4.33
CA VAL A 10 -4.03 -4.23 3.02
C VAL A 10 -2.93 -5.08 2.38
N SER A 11 -3.13 -5.44 1.11
CA SER A 11 -2.10 -6.16 0.37
C SER A 11 -0.97 -5.21 -0.09
N ASN A 12 0.25 -5.74 -0.21
CA ASN A 12 1.37 -4.99 -0.77
C ASN A 12 1.11 -4.47 -2.20
N LEU A 13 0.35 -5.23 -3.00
CA LEU A 13 -0.08 -4.81 -4.34
C LEU A 13 -1.07 -3.64 -4.29
N ASN A 14 -2.02 -3.66 -3.35
CA ASN A 14 -2.98 -2.56 -3.19
C ASN A 14 -2.28 -1.27 -2.76
N LEU A 15 -1.30 -1.36 -1.87
CA LEU A 15 -0.51 -0.21 -1.44
C LEU A 15 0.36 0.35 -2.59
N ALA A 16 0.97 -0.53 -3.40
CA ALA A 16 1.71 -0.12 -4.59
C ALA A 16 0.80 0.52 -5.66
N TYR A 17 -0.38 -0.05 -5.87
CA TYR A 17 -1.38 0.51 -6.78
C TYR A 17 -1.85 1.88 -6.31
N LEU A 18 -2.13 2.05 -5.02
CA LEU A 18 -2.45 3.35 -4.43
C LEU A 18 -1.35 4.38 -4.71
N HIS A 19 -0.07 4.02 -4.52
CA HIS A 19 1.06 4.88 -4.85
C HIS A 19 1.05 5.30 -6.32
N MET A 20 0.90 4.36 -7.26
CA MET A 20 0.85 4.65 -8.70
C MET A 20 -0.31 5.59 -9.05
N ARG A 21 -1.50 5.34 -8.51
CA ARG A 21 -2.68 6.17 -8.75
C ARG A 21 -2.52 7.58 -8.19
N LEU A 22 -1.87 7.74 -7.05
CA LEU A 22 -1.58 9.07 -6.50
C LEU A 22 -0.60 9.84 -7.39
N LYS A 23 0.42 9.17 -7.93
CA LYS A 23 1.33 9.78 -8.91
C LYS A 23 0.58 10.26 -10.16
N ASP A 24 -0.27 9.41 -10.73
CA ASP A 24 -1.07 9.72 -11.93
C ASP A 24 -2.02 10.90 -11.69
N ILE A 25 -2.75 10.91 -10.58
CA ILE A 25 -3.76 11.93 -10.26
C ILE A 25 -3.12 13.29 -10.01
N PHE A 26 -1.99 13.32 -9.29
CA PHE A 26 -1.32 14.57 -8.94
C PHE A 26 -0.25 15.00 -9.95
N GLY A 27 -0.03 14.23 -11.02
CA GLY A 27 0.91 14.56 -12.08
C GLY A 27 2.35 14.72 -11.60
N THR A 28 2.75 13.94 -10.60
CA THR A 28 4.08 14.02 -10.00
C THR A 28 4.70 12.64 -9.84
N ASP A 29 6.02 12.57 -9.98
CA ASP A 29 6.78 11.34 -9.77
C ASP A 29 7.15 11.07 -8.31
N GLU A 30 6.86 12.01 -7.43
CA GLU A 30 7.15 11.94 -6.00
C GLU A 30 6.37 10.83 -5.30
N TRP A 31 6.92 10.38 -4.17
CA TRP A 31 6.32 9.33 -3.37
C TRP A 31 4.88 9.67 -2.96
N PHE A 32 3.95 8.78 -3.31
CA PHE A 32 2.52 8.91 -3.00
C PHE A 32 1.91 10.23 -3.49
N GLY A 33 2.40 10.78 -4.60
CA GLY A 33 1.88 12.02 -5.16
C GLY A 33 2.11 13.24 -4.26
N SER A 34 3.23 13.26 -3.53
CA SER A 34 3.58 14.29 -2.53
C SER A 34 2.54 14.44 -1.41
N LYS A 35 1.83 13.36 -1.05
CA LYS A 35 0.85 13.37 0.04
C LYS A 35 1.42 12.72 1.29
N ILE A 36 1.10 13.32 2.43
CA ILE A 36 1.35 12.71 3.75
C ILE A 36 0.45 11.48 3.87
N ILE A 37 1.06 10.32 4.11
CA ILE A 37 0.40 9.03 4.33
C ILE A 37 0.65 8.62 5.79
N LEU A 38 -0.42 8.33 6.51
CA LEU A 38 -0.36 7.73 7.85
C LEU A 38 -0.97 6.32 7.79
N LEU A 39 -0.17 5.31 8.10
CA LEU A 39 -0.60 3.91 8.16
C LEU A 39 -0.76 3.52 9.63
N VAL A 40 -1.94 3.04 9.99
CA VAL A 40 -2.30 2.62 11.36
C VAL A 40 -2.82 1.18 11.28
N GLY A 41 -2.52 0.39 12.31
CA GLY A 41 -2.97 -1.00 12.43
C GLY A 41 -1.89 -1.89 13.04
N ASP A 42 -2.27 -3.14 13.30
CA ASP A 42 -1.38 -4.16 13.88
C ASP A 42 -1.08 -5.25 12.85
N LEU A 43 0.16 -5.29 12.38
CA LEU A 43 0.62 -6.21 11.34
C LEU A 43 0.55 -7.70 11.73
N LEU A 44 0.38 -8.02 13.01
CA LEU A 44 0.24 -9.40 13.51
C LEU A 44 -1.21 -9.86 13.61
N GLN A 45 -2.19 -9.00 13.30
CA GLN A 45 -3.61 -9.36 13.24
C GLN A 45 -3.97 -10.06 11.92
N VAL A 46 -5.17 -9.80 11.39
CA VAL A 46 -5.72 -10.46 10.22
C VAL A 46 -4.94 -10.03 8.97
N PRO A 47 -4.33 -10.98 8.23
CA PRO A 47 -3.60 -10.67 7.01
C PRO A 47 -4.56 -10.29 5.86
N PRO A 48 -4.05 -9.72 4.75
CA PRO A 48 -4.88 -9.39 3.61
C PRO A 48 -5.54 -10.63 3.00
N VAL A 49 -6.82 -10.49 2.63
CA VAL A 49 -7.55 -11.54 1.90
C VAL A 49 -6.94 -11.69 0.51
N ASN A 50 -6.50 -12.90 0.16
CA ASN A 50 -5.89 -13.21 -1.14
C ASN A 50 -4.73 -12.28 -1.54
N GLY A 51 -3.88 -11.89 -0.59
CA GLY A 51 -2.74 -11.00 -0.83
C GLY A 51 -1.52 -11.33 0.02
N ARG A 52 -0.45 -10.56 -0.18
CA ARG A 52 0.72 -10.59 0.71
C ARG A 52 0.71 -9.34 1.60
N PRO A 53 1.10 -9.45 2.88
CA PRO A 53 1.20 -8.30 3.78
C PRO A 53 2.07 -7.18 3.22
N VAL A 54 1.78 -5.94 3.61
CA VAL A 54 2.47 -4.72 3.14
C VAL A 54 4.00 -4.76 3.29
N CYS A 55 4.51 -5.41 4.34
CA CYS A 55 5.95 -5.52 4.60
C CYS A 55 6.65 -6.64 3.82
N LYS A 56 5.94 -7.40 2.97
CA LYS A 56 6.56 -8.40 2.09
C LYS A 56 6.94 -7.79 0.75
N LYS A 57 8.17 -8.08 0.30
CA LYS A 57 8.67 -7.68 -1.01
C LYS A 57 7.73 -8.17 -2.11
N ILE A 58 7.36 -7.26 -3.01
CA ILE A 58 6.66 -7.62 -4.26
C ILE A 58 7.67 -8.34 -5.14
N SER A 59 7.38 -9.60 -5.49
CA SER A 59 8.22 -10.43 -6.35
C SER A 59 7.45 -10.79 -7.60
N ASN A 60 8.04 -10.59 -8.78
CA ASN A 60 7.49 -11.03 -10.07
C ASN A 60 7.59 -12.56 -10.29
N LYS A 61 7.56 -13.38 -9.22
CA LYS A 61 7.40 -14.82 -9.39
C LYS A 61 5.96 -15.07 -9.86
N LEU A 62 5.81 -15.16 -11.18
CA LEU A 62 4.71 -15.83 -11.87
C LEU A 62 4.78 -17.31 -11.49
N VAL A 63 4.20 -17.68 -10.35
CA VAL A 63 4.14 -19.07 -9.85
C VAL A 63 5.52 -19.68 -9.56
#